data_AF-A0A9X1KY05-F1
#
_entry.id   AF-A0A9X1KY05-F1
#
_cell.length_a   1.000
_cell.length_b   1.000
_cell.length_c   1.000
_cell.angle_alpha   90.00
_cell.angle_beta   90.00
_cell.angle_gamma   90.00
#
_symmetry.space_group_name_H-M   'P 1'
#
loop_
_entity.id
_entity.type
_entity.pdbx_description
1 polymer ?
#
loop_
_entity_poly.entity_id
_entity_poly.type
_entity_poly.pdbx_seq_one_letter_code
_entity_poly.pdbx_strand_id
1 'polypeptide(L)'
;MAASDTIQTFYSAFKDGDAARMASLYHDDAEFRDPAFGKLKGSEVKMMWKMLIERSQGNLEIDFTILEVTGSAALVKWEARYPFSQTNRSVHNKITARLT
;
A
#
# COMPACT_ATOMS: atom_id res chain seq x y z
N MET A 1 -15.16 8.44 -9.04
CA MET A 1 -15.19 7.09 -8.44
C MET A 1 -15.58 7.24 -6.99
N ALA A 2 -16.40 6.33 -6.44
CA ALA A 2 -16.67 6.35 -5.01
C ALA A 2 -15.39 5.98 -4.24
N ALA A 3 -15.23 6.43 -2.99
CA ALA A 3 -14.04 6.14 -2.19
C ALA A 3 -13.79 4.63 -2.06
N SER A 4 -14.86 3.84 -1.93
CA SER A 4 -14.83 2.38 -1.94
C SER A 4 -14.14 1.80 -3.16
N ASP A 5 -14.42 2.34 -4.35
CA ASP A 5 -13.91 1.82 -5.62
C ASP A 5 -12.42 2.12 -5.77
N THR A 6 -12.00 3.33 -5.39
CA THR A 6 -10.58 3.73 -5.39
C THR A 6 -9.76 2.86 -4.44
N ILE A 7 -10.27 2.64 -3.23
CA ILE A 7 -9.58 1.83 -2.21
C ILE A 7 -9.50 0.37 -2.65
N GLN A 8 -10.62 -0.20 -3.09
CA GLN A 8 -10.65 -1.57 -3.59
C GLN A 8 -9.65 -1.73 -4.75
N THR A 9 -9.65 -0.77 -5.69
CA THR A 9 -8.72 -0.79 -6.82
C THR A 9 -7.26 -0.69 -6.39
N PHE A 10 -6.95 0.17 -5.41
CA PHE A 10 -5.60 0.31 -4.89
C PHE A 10 -5.08 -0.98 -4.28
N TYR A 11 -5.86 -1.60 -3.38
CA TYR A 11 -5.42 -2.80 -2.69
C TYR A 11 -5.45 -4.05 -3.59
N SER A 12 -6.35 -4.11 -4.59
CA SER A 12 -6.26 -5.11 -5.65
C SER A 12 -4.99 -4.94 -6.48
N ALA A 13 -4.66 -3.72 -6.91
CA ALA A 13 -3.41 -3.45 -7.62
C ALA A 13 -2.18 -3.78 -6.77
N PHE A 14 -2.24 -3.54 -5.46
CA PHE A 14 -1.16 -3.89 -4.55
C PHE A 14 -0.98 -5.42 -4.47
N LYS A 15 -2.08 -6.17 -4.42
CA LYS A 15 -2.05 -7.64 -4.47
C LYS A 15 -1.50 -8.18 -5.78
N ASP A 16 -1.78 -7.51 -6.89
CA ASP A 16 -1.30 -7.90 -8.21
C ASP A 16 0.13 -7.41 -8.51
N GLY A 17 0.74 -6.62 -7.61
CA GLY A 17 2.05 -6.02 -7.83
C GLY A 17 2.05 -4.93 -8.91
N ASP A 18 0.91 -4.28 -9.18
CA ASP A 18 0.78 -3.23 -10.19
C ASP A 18 1.09 -1.85 -9.58
N ALA A 19 2.38 -1.53 -9.48
CA ALA A 19 2.85 -0.27 -8.94
C ALA A 19 2.36 0.96 -9.73
N ALA A 20 2.17 0.84 -11.04
CA ALA A 20 1.72 1.96 -11.88
C ALA A 20 0.26 2.30 -11.57
N ARG A 21 -0.59 1.29 -11.42
CA ARG A 21 -1.98 1.47 -11.01
C ARG A 21 -2.11 1.94 -9.57
N MET A 22 -1.25 1.48 -8.65
CA MET A 22 -1.20 2.05 -7.30
C MET A 22 -0.88 3.54 -7.32
N ALA A 23 0.14 3.94 -8.07
CA ALA A 23 0.60 5.33 -8.15
C ALA A 23 -0.43 6.27 -8.79
N SER A 24 -1.21 5.81 -9.76
CA SER A 24 -2.22 6.63 -10.45
C SER A 24 -3.42 7.01 -9.57
N LEU A 25 -3.63 6.31 -8.45
CA LEU A 25 -4.72 6.57 -7.52
C LEU A 25 -4.38 7.62 -6.44
N TYR A 26 -3.11 8.04 -6.36
CA TYR A 26 -2.68 9.08 -5.43
C TYR A 26 -2.83 10.49 -6.01
N HIS A 27 -3.41 11.38 -5.21
CA HIS A 27 -3.36 12.83 -5.46
C HIS A 27 -1.91 13.34 -5.42
N ASP A 28 -1.61 14.41 -6.16
CA ASP A 28 -0.25 14.95 -6.23
C ASP A 28 0.26 15.55 -4.92
N ASP A 29 -0.67 15.95 -4.03
CA ASP A 29 -0.39 16.43 -2.67
C ASP A 29 -0.59 15.34 -1.59
N ALA A 30 -0.66 14.06 -1.96
CA ALA A 30 -0.89 12.98 -1.00
C ALA A 30 0.20 12.95 0.09
N GLU A 31 -0.20 12.71 1.34
CA GLU A 31 0.73 12.48 2.43
C GLU A 31 0.63 11.02 2.89
N PHE A 32 1.78 10.40 3.14
CA PHE A 32 1.86 9.06 3.71
C PHE A 32 2.76 9.09 4.94
N ARG A 33 2.38 8.34 5.98
CA ARG A 33 3.19 8.21 7.19
C ARG A 33 3.27 6.76 7.61
N ASP A 34 4.49 6.28 7.79
CA ASP A 34 4.78 4.92 8.22
C ASP A 34 6.00 4.93 9.18
N PRO A 35 6.04 4.08 10.23
CA PRO A 35 7.17 4.06 11.16
C PRO A 35 8.53 3.75 10.50
N ALA A 36 8.58 2.99 9.42
CA ALA A 36 9.81 2.64 8.72
C ALA A 36 10.25 3.73 7.72
N PHE A 37 9.31 4.46 7.11
CA PHE A 37 9.59 5.47 6.09
C PHE A 37 9.45 6.92 6.55
N GLY A 38 8.94 7.17 7.76
CA GLY A 38 8.65 8.52 8.25
C GLY A 38 7.46 9.14 7.52
N LYS A 39 7.54 10.44 7.22
CA LYS A 39 6.52 11.18 6.47
C LYS A 39 6.99 11.36 5.02
N LEU A 40 6.16 10.96 4.06
CA LEU A 40 6.37 11.14 2.62
C LEU A 40 5.28 12.06 2.06
N LYS A 41 5.61 12.82 1.01
CA LYS A 41 4.67 13.72 0.33
C LYS A 41 4.71 13.59 -1.19
N GLY A 42 3.53 13.72 -1.80
CA GLY A 42 3.32 13.75 -3.24
C GLY A 42 4.02 12.61 -3.97
N SER A 43 4.96 12.95 -4.84
CA SER A 43 5.70 11.97 -5.65
C SER A 43 6.48 10.94 -4.84
N GLU A 44 6.92 11.27 -3.62
CA GLU A 44 7.65 10.34 -2.75
C GLU A 44 6.80 9.13 -2.37
N VAL A 45 5.49 9.33 -2.17
CA VAL A 45 4.53 8.26 -1.86
C VAL A 45 4.46 7.28 -3.04
N LYS A 46 4.33 7.82 -4.26
CA LYS A 46 4.26 7.04 -5.50
C LYS A 46 5.56 6.23 -5.72
N MET A 47 6.72 6.85 -5.47
CA MET A 47 8.03 6.21 -5.60
C MET A 47 8.26 5.10 -4.56
N MET A 48 7.79 5.30 -3.33
CA MET A 48 7.92 4.29 -2.27
C MET A 48 7.20 2.99 -2.64
N TRP A 49 5.96 3.07 -3.13
CA TRP A 49 5.21 1.88 -3.57
C TRP A 49 5.88 1.18 -4.75
N LYS A 50 6.33 1.95 -5.76
CA LYS A 50 7.08 1.40 -6.89
C LYS A 50 8.33 0.64 -6.44
N MET A 51 9.10 1.23 -5.54
CA MET A 51 10.31 0.61 -4.98
C MET A 51 9.99 -0.68 -4.19
N LEU A 52 8.90 -0.71 -3.40
CA LEU A 52 8.49 -1.91 -2.67
C LEU A 52 8.15 -3.07 -3.61
N ILE A 53 7.34 -2.80 -4.65
CA ILE A 53 6.98 -3.81 -5.64
C ILE A 53 8.22 -4.30 -6.38
N GLU A 54 9.05 -3.40 -6.89
CA GLU A 54 10.26 -3.78 -7.65
C GLU A 54 11.22 -4.62 -6.80
N ARG A 55 11.43 -4.25 -5.53
CA ARG A 55 12.32 -4.99 -4.63
C ARG A 55 11.76 -6.31 -4.16
N SER A 56 10.44 -6.53 -4.26
CA SER A 56 9.85 -7.84 -3.91
C SER A 56 10.30 -8.96 -4.85
N GLN A 57 10.66 -8.63 -6.10
CA GLN A 57 10.95 -9.61 -7.15
C GLN A 57 9.83 -10.66 -7.31
N GLY A 58 8.57 -10.28 -7.06
CA GLY A 58 7.42 -11.18 -7.10
C GLY A 58 7.20 -12.03 -5.85
N ASN A 59 8.03 -11.88 -4.80
CA ASN A 59 7.94 -12.62 -3.54
C ASN A 59 7.18 -11.84 -2.45
N LEU A 60 6.27 -10.95 -2.85
CA LEU A 60 5.41 -10.20 -1.95
C LEU A 60 3.98 -10.70 -2.08
N GLU A 61 3.48 -11.34 -1.04
CA GLU A 61 2.08 -11.72 -0.94
C GLU A 61 1.33 -10.66 -0.14
N ILE A 62 0.22 -10.17 -0.70
CA ILE A 62 -0.66 -9.21 -0.04
C ILE A 62 -2.06 -9.79 0.11
N ASP A 63 -2.61 -9.63 1.30
CA ASP A 63 -4.04 -9.80 1.57
C ASP A 63 -4.59 -8.54 2.24
N PHE A 64 -5.87 -8.25 2.02
CA PHE A 64 -6.50 -7.08 2.61
C PHE A 64 -7.98 -7.30 2.90
N THR A 65 -8.50 -6.45 3.80
CA THR A 65 -9.92 -6.37 4.13
C THR A 65 -10.25 -4.91 4.42
N ILE A 66 -11.21 -4.37 3.65
CA ILE A 66 -11.78 -3.06 3.92
C ILE A 66 -12.75 -3.21 5.10
N LEU A 67 -12.47 -2.53 6.20
CA LEU A 67 -13.28 -2.62 7.42
C LEU A 67 -14.41 -1.61 7.43
N GLU A 68 -14.13 -0.39 6.98
CA GLU A 68 -15.09 0.72 6.98
C GLU A 68 -14.77 1.67 5.83
N VAL A 69 -15.82 2.21 5.20
CA VAL A 69 -15.74 3.34 4.26
C VAL A 69 -16.81 4.35 4.65
N THR A 70 -16.40 5.56 5.01
CA THR A 70 -17.29 6.64 5.47
C THR A 70 -16.92 7.93 4.75
N GLY A 71 -17.73 8.32 3.77
CA GLY A 71 -17.46 9.50 2.95
C GLY A 71 -16.18 9.34 2.12
N SER A 72 -15.19 10.20 2.36
CA SER A 72 -13.86 10.10 1.74
C SER A 72 -12.86 9.27 2.55
N ALA A 73 -13.24 8.84 3.76
CA ALA A 73 -12.36 8.13 4.67
C ALA A 73 -12.59 6.61 4.63
N ALA A 74 -11.54 5.85 4.95
CA ALA A 74 -11.65 4.43 5.11
C ALA A 74 -10.64 3.84 6.09
N LEU A 75 -10.99 2.67 6.60
CA LEU A 75 -10.13 1.84 7.44
C LEU A 75 -9.90 0.50 6.75
N VAL A 76 -8.63 0.16 6.51
CA VAL A 76 -8.25 -1.06 5.81
C VAL A 76 -7.24 -1.82 6.64
N LYS A 77 -7.46 -3.12 6.81
CA LYS A 77 -6.41 -4.04 7.27
C LYS A 77 -5.75 -4.66 6.06
N TRP A 78 -4.43 -4.67 6.04
CA TRP A 78 -3.67 -5.41 5.03
C TRP A 78 -2.49 -6.11 5.66
N GLU A 79 -2.15 -7.25 5.09
CA GLU A 79 -1.05 -8.09 5.52
C GLU A 79 -0.11 -8.31 4.35
N ALA A 80 1.20 -8.21 4.62
CA ALA A 80 2.24 -8.49 3.66
C ALA A 80 3.15 -9.61 4.16
N ARG A 81 3.40 -10.60 3.31
CA ARG A 81 4.35 -11.68 3.58
C ARG A 81 5.46 -11.65 2.53
N TYR A 82 6.70 -11.58 2.98
CA TYR A 82 7.87 -11.49 2.09
C TYR A 82 9.15 -11.94 2.80
N PRO A 83 10.16 -12.44 2.07
CA PRO A 83 11.49 -12.67 2.61
C PRO A 83 12.22 -11.33 2.82
N PHE A 84 12.78 -11.10 4.01
CA PHE A 84 13.59 -9.91 4.26
C PHE A 84 15.01 -10.10 3.71
N SER A 85 15.36 -9.37 2.65
CA SER A 85 16.58 -9.59 1.87
C SER A 85 17.88 -9.58 2.66
N GLN A 86 17.97 -8.82 3.75
CA GLN A 86 19.19 -8.74 4.56
C GLN A 86 19.42 -10.00 5.43
N THR A 87 18.35 -10.69 5.84
CA THR A 87 18.46 -11.83 6.78
C THR A 87 17.89 -13.13 6.22
N ASN A 88 17.25 -13.07 5.06
CA ASN A 88 16.50 -14.15 4.42
C ASN A 88 15.39 -14.77 5.30
N ARG A 89 14.95 -14.07 6.35
CA ARG A 89 13.84 -14.52 7.20
C ARG A 89 12.52 -14.05 6.62
N SER A 90 11.51 -14.91 6.67
CA SER A 90 10.14 -14.52 6.32
C SER A 90 9.62 -13.50 7.32
N VAL A 91 9.10 -12.39 6.80
CA VAL A 91 8.41 -11.34 7.55
C VAL A 91 6.93 -11.42 7.24
N HIS A 92 6.10 -11.34 8.28
CA HIS A 92 4.66 -11.15 8.16
C HIS A 92 4.29 -9.80 8.79
N ASN A 93 4.12 -8.79 7.94
CA ASN A 93 3.73 -7.46 8.35
C ASN A 93 2.20 -7.34 8.36
N LYS A 94 1.62 -6.83 9.45
CA LYS A 94 0.16 -6.69 9.63
C LYS A 94 -0.14 -5.24 9.95
N ILE A 95 -0.88 -4.57 9.07
CA ILE A 95 -1.07 -3.13 9.12
C ILE A 95 -2.55 -2.79 9.13
N THR A 96 -2.90 -1.80 9.94
CA THR A 96 -4.19 -1.11 9.86
C THR A 96 -3.93 0.30 9.34
N ALA A 97 -4.41 0.59 8.14
CA ALA A 97 -4.24 1.86 7.47
C ALA A 97 -5.54 2.66 7.51
N ARG A 98 -5.43 3.96 7.82
CA ARG A 98 -6.50 4.94 7.70
C ARG A 98 -6.25 5.80 6.48
N LEU A 99 -7.24 5.90 5.60
CA LEU A 99 -7.23 6.74 4.40
C LEU A 99 -8.26 7.86 4.56
N THR A 100 -7.99 9.05 4.02
CA THR A 100 -8.83 10.25 4.15
C THR A 100 -8.78 11.11 2.91
#